data_AF-A0A0Q7NBE2-F1
#
_entry.id   AF-A0A0Q7NBE2-F1
#
_cell.length_a   1.000
_cell.length_b   1.000
_cell.length_c   1.000
_cell.angle_alpha   90.00
_cell.angle_beta   90.00
_cell.angle_gamma   90.00
#
_symmetry.space_group_name_H-M   'P 1'
#
loop_
_entity.id
_entity.type
_entity.pdbx_description
1 polymer ?
#
loop_
_entity_poly.entity_id
_entity_poly.type
_entity_poly.pdbx_seq_one_letter_code
_entity_poly.pdbx_strand_id
1 'polypeptide(L)'
;MHTKSYTAPIIELETMPDHVQLLVSCDPEFGIHRRVKQIKGRSSRVLRAEFPTLMLTDLARASAEARLPTLWTNSYFVATVGGATLEAVKRYVENHKDA
;
A
#
# COMPACT_ATOMS: atom_id res chain seq x y z
N MET A 1 15.31 0.13 -20.30
CA MET A 1 14.36 0.84 -19.42
C MET A 1 14.92 0.80 -18.01
N HIS A 2 15.50 1.90 -17.52
CA HIS A 2 16.01 1.98 -16.15
C HIS A 2 14.83 2.04 -15.18
N THR A 3 14.55 0.95 -14.47
CA THR A 3 13.55 0.95 -13.40
C THR A 3 14.19 1.61 -12.19
N LYS A 4 13.97 2.92 -11.99
CA LYS A 4 14.31 3.57 -10.72
C LYS A 4 13.62 2.78 -9.59
N SER A 5 14.40 2.28 -8.63
CA SER A 5 13.88 1.63 -7.44
C SER A 5 13.52 2.70 -6.42
N TYR A 6 12.24 3.09 -6.39
CA TYR A 6 11.75 4.03 -5.39
C TYR A 6 11.52 3.30 -4.06
N THR A 7 12.33 3.62 -3.06
CA THR A 7 12.17 3.14 -1.68
C THR A 7 11.09 3.95 -1.00
N ALA A 8 9.95 3.33 -0.69
CA ALA A 8 8.86 3.94 0.07
C ALA A 8 8.75 3.23 1.43
N PRO A 9 9.52 3.64 2.44
CA PRO A 9 9.55 2.94 3.72
C PRO A 9 8.14 2.84 4.32
N ILE A 10 7.81 1.67 4.85
CA ILE A 10 6.65 1.48 5.70
C ILE A 10 7.05 2.00 7.07
N ILE A 11 6.37 3.04 7.53
CA ILE A 11 6.61 3.70 8.80
C ILE A 11 5.88 2.94 9.90
N GLU A 12 4.61 2.60 9.66
CA GLU A 12 3.77 1.81 10.58
C GLU A 12 2.87 0.85 9.80
N LEU A 13 2.53 -0.28 10.43
CA LEU A 13 1.68 -1.32 9.88
C LEU A 13 0.81 -1.90 10.99
N GLU A 14 -0.50 -1.87 10.78
CA GLU A 14 -1.48 -2.48 11.67
C GLU A 14 -2.40 -3.39 10.86
N THR A 15 -2.69 -4.58 11.40
CA THR A 15 -3.48 -5.60 10.72
C THR A 15 -4.72 -5.92 11.52
N MET A 16 -5.87 -5.83 10.87
CA MET A 16 -7.16 -6.29 11.38
C MET A 16 -7.59 -7.55 10.60
N PRO A 17 -8.55 -8.34 11.11
CA PRO A 17 -9.00 -9.55 10.42
C PRO A 17 -9.52 -9.32 9.00
N ASP A 18 -10.09 -8.14 8.72
CA ASP A 18 -10.76 -7.79 7.47
C ASP A 18 -10.05 -6.70 6.64
N HIS A 19 -9.08 -5.98 7.22
CA HIS A 19 -8.33 -4.93 6.53
C HIS A 19 -6.92 -4.73 7.11
N VAL A 20 -6.08 -4.03 6.35
CA VAL A 20 -4.71 -3.66 6.77
C VAL A 20 -4.53 -2.16 6.62
N GLN A 21 -3.97 -1.54 7.65
CA GLN A 21 -3.64 -0.12 7.69
C GLN A 21 -2.13 0.06 7.58
N LEU A 22 -1.69 0.98 6.73
CA LEU A 22 -0.28 1.23 6.47
C LEU A 22 -0.02 2.73 6.49
N LEU A 23 0.96 3.15 7.29
CA LEU A 23 1.57 4.46 7.17
C LEU A 23 2.82 4.32 6.32
N VAL A 24 2.86 4.99 5.17
CA VAL A 24 3.97 4.89 4.21
C VAL A 24 4.48 6.27 3.83
N SER A 25 5.80 6.39 3.68
CA SER A 25 6.37 7.51 2.92
C SER A 25 6.34 7.15 1.45
N CYS A 26 5.78 8.03 0.60
CA CYS A 26 5.69 7.80 -0.83
C CYS A 26 6.37 8.95 -1.58
N ASP A 27 7.29 8.60 -2.49
CA ASP A 27 7.85 9.56 -3.42
C ASP A 27 6.74 10.11 -4.34
N PRO A 28 6.57 11.45 -4.44
CA PRO A 28 5.58 12.05 -5.32
C PRO A 28 5.70 11.62 -6.80
N GLU A 29 6.91 11.41 -7.31
CA GLU A 29 7.15 10.99 -8.70
C GLU A 29 6.67 9.55 -8.97
N PHE A 30 6.70 8.70 -7.93
CA PHE A 30 6.32 7.30 -8.06
C PHE A 30 4.80 7.11 -8.16
N GLY A 31 4.06 7.95 -7.43
CA GLY A 31 2.60 7.93 -7.36
C GLY A 31 2.06 6.81 -6.45
N ILE A 32 1.17 7.21 -5.53
CA ILE A 32 0.61 6.30 -4.50
C ILE A 32 -0.14 5.10 -5.10
N HIS A 33 -0.82 5.27 -6.24
CA HIS A 33 -1.57 4.20 -6.89
C HIS A 33 -0.67 3.02 -7.32
N ARG A 34 0.54 3.29 -7.82
CA ARG A 34 1.50 2.24 -8.20
C ARG A 34 1.98 1.51 -6.97
N ARG A 35 2.20 2.25 -5.88
CA ARG A 35 2.64 1.69 -4.60
C ARG A 35 1.60 0.73 -4.02
N VAL A 36 0.34 1.18 -3.95
CA VAL A 36 -0.77 0.34 -3.46
C VAL A 36 -0.92 -0.92 -4.33
N LYS A 37 -0.84 -0.79 -5.66
CA LYS A 37 -0.90 -1.94 -6.57
C LYS A 37 0.22 -2.94 -6.32
N GLN A 38 1.44 -2.48 -6.10
CA GLN A 38 2.58 -3.34 -5.78
C GLN A 38 2.42 -4.04 -4.43
N ILE A 39 2.00 -3.31 -3.38
CA ILE A 39 1.78 -3.86 -2.04
C ILE A 39 0.71 -4.95 -2.09
N LYS A 40 -0.48 -4.64 -2.62
CA LYS A 40 -1.60 -5.60 -2.73
C LYS A 40 -1.24 -6.79 -3.61
N GLY A 41 -0.58 -6.55 -4.74
CA GLY A 41 -0.19 -7.61 -5.67
C GLY A 41 0.86 -8.56 -5.10
N ARG A 42 1.90 -8.02 -4.45
CA ARG A 42 2.99 -8.83 -3.88
C ARG A 42 2.55 -9.56 -2.62
N SER A 43 1.87 -8.90 -1.70
CA SER A 43 1.30 -9.54 -0.50
C SER A 43 0.33 -10.67 -0.88
N SER A 44 -0.56 -10.43 -1.84
CA SER A 44 -1.44 -11.46 -2.38
C SER A 44 -0.64 -12.66 -2.89
N ARG A 45 0.35 -12.46 -3.76
CA ARG A 45 1.16 -13.57 -4.27
C ARG A 45 1.86 -14.36 -3.15
N VAL A 46 2.52 -13.67 -2.21
CA VAL A 46 3.32 -14.30 -1.15
C VAL A 46 2.41 -15.03 -0.16
N LEU A 47 1.42 -14.36 0.41
CA LEU A 47 0.54 -14.92 1.43
C LEU A 47 -0.26 -16.12 0.92
N ARG A 48 -0.62 -16.13 -0.36
CA ARG A 48 -1.36 -17.24 -0.96
C ARG A 48 -0.49 -18.47 -1.24
N ALA A 49 0.81 -18.25 -1.45
CA ALA A 49 1.77 -19.34 -1.57
C ALA A 49 2.10 -19.93 -0.19
N GLU A 50 2.22 -19.07 0.82
CA GLU A 50 2.58 -19.44 2.19
C GLU A 50 1.40 -20.04 2.98
N PHE A 51 0.19 -19.51 2.76
CA PHE A 51 -1.04 -19.92 3.44
C PHE A 51 -2.12 -20.31 2.42
N PRO A 52 -2.06 -21.53 1.83
CA PRO A 52 -3.08 -22.01 0.90
C PRO A 52 -4.49 -22.01 1.51
N THR A 53 -4.61 -22.09 2.84
CA THR A 53 -5.86 -22.01 3.58
C THR A 53 -6.55 -20.66 3.50
N LEU A 54 -5.84 -19.55 3.20
CA LEU A 54 -6.46 -18.23 2.96
C LEU A 54 -7.36 -18.21 1.72
N MET A 55 -7.23 -19.21 0.84
CA MET A 55 -8.11 -19.39 -0.29
C MET A 55 -9.43 -20.06 0.08
N LEU A 56 -9.56 -20.58 1.29
CA LEU A 56 -10.76 -21.28 1.73
C LEU A 56 -11.74 -20.26 2.29
N THR A 57 -12.92 -20.17 1.69
CA THR A 57 -14.06 -19.45 2.27
C THR A 57 -14.75 -20.34 3.31
N ASP A 58 -15.61 -19.78 4.15
CA ASP A 58 -16.42 -20.60 5.07
C ASP A 58 -17.33 -21.58 4.30
N LEU A 59 -17.77 -21.21 3.09
CA LEU A 59 -18.48 -22.10 2.17
C LEU A 59 -17.60 -23.23 1.61
N ALA A 60 -16.28 -23.02 1.54
CA ALA A 60 -15.30 -24.01 1.05
C ALA A 60 -15.10 -25.19 1.97
N ARG A 61 -15.48 -25.06 3.25
CA ARG A 61 -15.50 -26.20 4.17
C ARG A 61 -16.55 -27.25 3.77
N ALA A 62 -17.51 -26.89 2.91
CA ALA A 62 -18.57 -27.78 2.43
C ALA A 62 -18.40 -28.24 0.96
N SER A 63 -17.63 -27.53 0.12
CA SER A 63 -17.33 -27.95 -1.26
C SER A 63 -15.98 -27.42 -1.73
N ALA A 64 -15.28 -28.21 -2.56
CA ALA A 64 -13.97 -27.87 -3.12
C ALA A 64 -14.00 -26.67 -4.10
N GLU A 65 -15.18 -26.22 -4.52
CA GLU A 65 -15.35 -25.12 -5.49
C GLU A 65 -15.27 -23.71 -4.88
N ALA A 66 -15.46 -23.53 -3.56
CA ALA A 66 -15.62 -22.18 -2.99
C ALA A 66 -14.29 -21.53 -2.59
N ARG A 67 -13.38 -21.34 -3.55
CA ARG A 67 -12.11 -20.64 -3.31
C ARG A 67 -12.25 -19.12 -3.46
N LEU A 68 -11.60 -18.36 -2.58
CA LEU A 68 -11.56 -16.89 -2.61
C LEU A 68 -10.75 -16.41 -3.84
N PRO A 69 -11.38 -15.78 -4.86
CA PRO A 69 -10.70 -15.50 -6.14
C PRO A 69 -9.58 -14.44 -5.99
N THR A 70 -9.75 -13.47 -5.10
CA THR A 70 -8.81 -12.37 -4.85
C THR A 70 -8.64 -12.13 -3.34
N LEU A 71 -7.40 -11.98 -2.84
CA LEU A 71 -7.15 -11.69 -1.41
C LEU A 71 -7.60 -10.27 -1.05
N TRP A 72 -7.35 -9.33 -1.97
CA TRP A 72 -7.73 -7.93 -1.79
C TRP A 72 -8.84 -7.57 -2.76
N THR A 73 -9.75 -6.70 -2.33
CA THR A 73 -10.66 -6.00 -3.25
C THR A 73 -9.86 -5.08 -4.19
N ASN A 74 -10.46 -4.57 -5.26
CA ASN A 74 -9.78 -3.59 -6.12
C ASN A 74 -9.63 -2.22 -5.43
N SER A 75 -10.57 -1.87 -4.55
CA SER A 75 -10.63 -0.59 -3.84
C SER A 75 -9.55 -0.44 -2.76
N TYR A 76 -9.22 0.80 -2.44
CA TYR A 76 -8.34 1.17 -1.32
C TYR A 76 -8.66 2.58 -0.86
N PHE A 77 -8.35 2.90 0.40
CA PHE A 77 -8.45 4.24 0.96
C PHE A 77 -7.05 4.83 1.15
N VAL A 78 -6.86 6.10 0.83
CA VAL A 78 -5.63 6.85 1.05
C VAL A 78 -5.99 8.22 1.59
N ALA A 79 -5.31 8.61 2.66
CA ALA A 79 -5.30 9.97 3.17
C ALA A 79 -3.85 10.39 3.44
N THR A 80 -3.55 11.66 3.16
CA THR A 80 -2.26 12.25 3.51
C THR A 80 -2.25 12.61 4.99
N VAL A 81 -1.20 12.24 5.71
CA VAL A 81 -0.96 12.66 7.09
C VAL A 81 0.31 13.51 7.15
N GLY A 82 0.31 14.52 8.03
CA GLY A 82 1.38 15.51 8.09
C GLY A 82 1.14 16.67 7.12
N GLY A 83 0.80 17.84 7.67
CA GLY A 83 0.75 19.09 6.92
C GLY A 83 2.13 19.74 6.87
N ALA A 84 2.48 20.33 5.73
CA ALA A 84 3.58 21.29 5.71
C ALA A 84 3.19 22.50 6.56
N THR A 85 4.00 22.85 7.56
CA THR A 85 3.78 24.09 8.31
C THR A 85 3.97 25.28 7.38
N LEU A 86 3.27 26.39 7.64
CA LEU A 86 3.42 27.62 6.85
C LEU A 86 4.90 28.07 6.80
N GLU A 87 5.63 27.87 7.89
CA GLU A 87 7.08 28.14 7.99
C GLU A 87 7.90 27.26 7.04
N ALA A 88 7.59 25.96 6.93
CA ALA A 88 8.28 25.07 6.00
C ALA A 88 8.07 25.51 4.54
N VAL A 89 6.86 25.96 4.20
CA VAL A 89 6.52 26.48 2.87
C VAL A 89 7.24 27.81 2.60
N LYS A 90 7.23 28.76 3.55
CA LYS A 90 7.94 30.04 3.40
C LYS A 90 9.43 29.85 3.17
N ARG A 91 10.08 29.02 4.00
CA ARG A 91 11.51 28.70 3.86
C ARG A 91 11.84 28.05 2.52
N TYR A 92 10.97 27.18 2.02
CA TYR A 92 11.13 26.59 0.69
C TYR A 92 11.11 27.65 -0.42
N VAL A 93 10.15 28.59 -0.35
CA VAL A 93 10.01 29.68 -1.34
C VAL A 93 11.17 30.66 -1.29
N GLU A 94 11.63 31.03 -0.09
CA GLU A 94 12.79 31.91 0.09
C GLU A 94 14.06 31.28 -0.51
N ASN A 95 14.35 30.02 -0.15
CA ASN A 95 15.50 29.29 -0.70
C ASN A 95 15.45 29.08 -2.23
N HIS A 96 14.28 29.16 -2.85
CA HIS A 96 14.13 29.10 -4.32
C HIS A 96 14.34 30.44 -5.02
N LYS A 97 14.25 31.56 -4.30
CA LYS A 97 14.51 32.90 -4.87
C LYS A 97 15.99 33.26 -4.85
N ASP A 98 16.76 32.63 -3.96
CA ASP A 98 18.20 32.85 -3.77
C ASP A 98 19.08 31.86 -4.56
N ALA A 99 18.48 31.01 -5.41
CA ALA A 99 19.15 30.06 -6.30
C ALA A 99 19.02 30.48 -7.77
#